data_AF-A0A349UK57-F1
#
_entry.id   AF-A0A349UK57-F1
#
_cell.length_a   1.000
_cell.length_b   1.000
_cell.length_c   1.000
_cell.angle_alpha   90.00
_cell.angle_beta   90.00
_cell.angle_gamma   90.00
#
_symmetry.space_group_name_H-M   'P 1'
#
loop_
_entity.id
_entity.type
_entity.pdbx_description
1 polymer ?
#
loop_
_entity_poly.entity_id
_entity_poly.type
_entity_poly.pdbx_seq_one_letter_code
_entity_poly.pdbx_strand_id
1 'polypeptide(L)'
;MPLRSEGKAFGALNLYSADPGAFHEQEVELLQEMADNVTYGIQALRGKAQHALAEEALRRSEERFRQFFEDAPIGIEIYNAQGKLVDANRACLEIFGVPELSYVLGFDLFEDPNLPDGIKRDVRRGKAVRYEAVFDFDLVWTKNLYPTSRTGTISLSVLVTPLRRPEETAPDGYMVHVQDITARK
;
A
#
# COMPACT_ATOMS: atom_id res chain seq x y z
N MET A 1 -12.61 -17.85 -41.62
CA MET A 1 -12.72 -16.41 -41.36
C MET A 1 -11.82 -16.02 -40.20
N PRO A 2 -11.02 -14.95 -40.32
CA PRO A 2 -10.09 -14.54 -39.26
C PRO A 2 -10.83 -13.86 -38.09
N LEU A 3 -10.46 -14.20 -36.86
CA LEU A 3 -10.87 -13.49 -35.65
C LEU A 3 -9.86 -12.36 -35.39
N ARG A 4 -10.28 -11.10 -35.51
CA ARG A 4 -9.39 -9.94 -35.51
C ARG A 4 -9.64 -8.99 -34.34
N SER A 5 -8.57 -8.60 -33.66
CA SER A 5 -8.58 -7.60 -32.58
C SER A 5 -7.55 -6.52 -32.92
N GLU A 6 -7.92 -5.24 -32.89
CA GLU A 6 -7.00 -4.12 -33.15
C GLU A 6 -6.21 -4.29 -34.47
N GLY A 7 -6.89 -4.78 -35.52
CA GLY A 7 -6.27 -5.06 -36.83
C GLY A 7 -5.44 -6.34 -36.91
N LYS A 8 -5.12 -6.98 -35.78
CA LYS A 8 -4.33 -8.23 -35.73
C LYS A 8 -5.23 -9.46 -35.60
N ALA A 9 -5.02 -10.45 -36.48
CA ALA A 9 -5.69 -11.73 -36.35
C ALA A 9 -5.09 -12.53 -35.18
N PHE A 10 -5.94 -13.03 -34.27
CA PHE A 10 -5.52 -13.87 -33.14
C PHE A 10 -6.08 -15.29 -33.21
N GLY A 11 -6.89 -15.58 -34.22
CA GLY A 11 -7.47 -16.90 -34.47
C GLY A 11 -8.20 -16.93 -35.81
N ALA A 12 -8.78 -18.08 -36.12
CA ALA A 12 -9.64 -18.25 -37.29
C ALA A 12 -10.79 -19.21 -36.96
N LEU A 13 -11.98 -18.90 -37.45
CA LEU A 13 -13.13 -19.78 -37.48
C LEU A 13 -13.18 -20.49 -38.84
N ASN A 14 -13.08 -21.82 -38.85
CA ASN A 14 -13.12 -22.62 -40.06
C ASN A 14 -14.42 -23.43 -40.10
N LEU A 15 -15.15 -23.33 -41.20
CA LEU A 15 -16.31 -24.16 -41.49
C LEU A 15 -16.05 -24.93 -42.78
N TYR A 16 -16.56 -26.15 -42.85
CA TYR A 16 -16.40 -27.05 -43.98
C TYR A 16 -17.76 -27.60 -44.39
N SER A 17 -17.96 -27.76 -45.69
CA SER A 17 -19.12 -28.44 -46.28
C SER A 17 -18.63 -29.49 -47.26
N ALA A 18 -19.38 -30.58 -47.38
CA ALA A 18 -19.13 -31.61 -48.39
C ALA A 18 -19.65 -31.21 -49.77
N ASP A 19 -20.57 -30.25 -49.85
CA ASP A 19 -21.16 -29.78 -51.10
C ASP A 19 -20.27 -28.72 -51.79
N PRO A 20 -19.90 -28.92 -53.08
CA PRO A 20 -19.16 -27.92 -53.83
C PRO A 20 -19.95 -26.62 -53.96
N GLY A 21 -19.34 -25.50 -53.58
CA GLY A 21 -19.96 -24.18 -53.70
C GLY A 21 -21.04 -23.90 -52.65
N ALA A 22 -21.09 -24.66 -51.55
CA ALA A 22 -22.10 -24.53 -50.48
C ALA A 22 -22.07 -23.22 -49.68
N PHE A 23 -21.16 -22.30 -49.96
CA PHE A 23 -21.07 -21.01 -49.30
C PHE A 23 -21.11 -19.91 -50.36
N HIS A 24 -22.30 -19.33 -50.54
CA HIS A 24 -22.58 -18.16 -51.33
C HIS A 24 -22.33 -16.89 -50.51
N GLU A 25 -22.37 -15.72 -51.18
CA GLU A 25 -22.00 -14.43 -50.59
C GLU A 25 -22.75 -14.11 -49.29
N GLN A 26 -24.07 -14.36 -49.25
CA GLN A 26 -24.91 -14.12 -48.06
C GLN A 26 -24.52 -15.01 -46.86
N GLU A 27 -24.11 -16.25 -47.11
CA GLU A 27 -23.67 -17.17 -46.05
C GLU A 27 -22.30 -16.74 -45.53
N VAL A 28 -21.40 -16.30 -46.40
CA VAL A 28 -20.10 -15.75 -46.02
C VAL A 28 -20.25 -14.47 -45.19
N GLU A 29 -21.18 -13.58 -45.56
CA GLU A 29 -21.51 -12.37 -44.78
C GLU A 29 -22.02 -12.72 -43.38
N LEU A 30 -23.02 -13.60 -43.27
CA LEU A 30 -23.55 -14.04 -41.99
C LEU A 30 -22.46 -14.69 -41.12
N LEU A 31 -21.65 -15.56 -41.72
CA LEU A 31 -20.56 -16.22 -41.05
C LEU A 31 -19.50 -15.22 -40.55
N GLN A 32 -19.26 -14.13 -41.30
CA GLN A 32 -18.35 -13.06 -40.90
C GLN A 32 -18.93 -12.26 -39.72
N GLU A 33 -20.22 -11.95 -39.70
CA GLU A 33 -20.90 -11.35 -38.54
C GLU A 33 -20.81 -12.25 -37.30
N MET A 34 -20.97 -13.56 -37.47
CA MET A 34 -20.78 -14.51 -36.36
C MET A 34 -19.33 -14.51 -35.86
N ALA A 35 -18.35 -14.46 -36.76
CA ALA A 35 -16.93 -14.38 -36.40
C ALA A 35 -16.62 -13.09 -35.61
N ASP A 36 -17.25 -11.97 -35.98
CA ASP A 36 -17.11 -10.69 -35.28
C ASP A 36 -17.76 -10.73 -33.89
N ASN A 37 -18.96 -11.31 -33.76
CA ASN A 37 -19.62 -11.52 -32.47
C ASN A 37 -18.81 -12.43 -31.53
N VAL A 38 -18.28 -13.54 -32.06
CA VAL A 38 -17.38 -14.43 -31.30
C VAL A 38 -16.12 -13.71 -30.89
N THR A 39 -15.57 -12.88 -31.77
CA THR A 39 -14.39 -12.05 -31.47
C THR A 39 -14.66 -11.12 -30.29
N TYR A 40 -15.78 -10.42 -30.31
CA TYR A 40 -16.20 -9.54 -29.22
C TYR A 40 -16.36 -10.30 -27.90
N GLY A 41 -17.04 -11.45 -27.92
CA GLY A 41 -17.23 -12.29 -26.75
C GLY A 41 -15.90 -12.76 -26.14
N ILE A 42 -14.94 -13.19 -26.98
CA ILE A 42 -13.61 -13.60 -26.53
C ILE A 42 -12.85 -12.42 -25.89
N GLN A 43 -12.90 -11.23 -26.50
CA GLN A 43 -12.25 -10.04 -25.95
C GLN A 43 -12.83 -9.64 -24.59
N ALA A 44 -14.16 -9.65 -24.46
CA ALA A 44 -14.83 -9.33 -23.20
C ALA A 44 -14.43 -10.33 -22.08
N LEU A 45 -14.40 -11.63 -22.39
CA LEU A 45 -13.96 -12.66 -21.44
C LEU A 45 -12.49 -12.50 -21.05
N ARG A 46 -11.61 -12.18 -22.00
CA ARG A 46 -10.19 -11.91 -21.73
C ARG A 46 -9.99 -10.68 -20.86
N GLY A 47 -10.69 -9.58 -21.16
CA GLY A 47 -10.64 -8.36 -20.37
C GLY A 47 -11.10 -8.60 -18.94
N LYS A 48 -12.21 -9.34 -18.76
CA LYS A 48 -12.70 -9.73 -17.43
C LYS A 48 -11.70 -10.61 -16.67
N ALA A 49 -11.09 -11.59 -17.33
CA ALA A 49 -10.09 -12.44 -16.72
C ALA A 49 -8.83 -11.66 -16.31
N GLN A 50 -8.36 -10.74 -17.16
CA GLN A 50 -7.22 -9.86 -16.86
C GLN A 50 -7.52 -8.95 -15.66
N HIS A 51 -8.70 -8.34 -15.61
CA HIS A 51 -9.12 -7.53 -14.48
C HIS A 51 -9.14 -8.33 -13.18
N ALA A 52 -9.77 -9.52 -13.18
CA ALA A 52 -9.83 -10.37 -12.00
C ALA A 52 -8.45 -10.82 -11.51
N LEU A 53 -7.52 -11.12 -12.42
CA LEU A 53 -6.14 -11.46 -12.07
C LEU A 53 -5.38 -10.26 -11.48
N ALA A 54 -5.57 -9.05 -12.01
CA ALA A 54 -4.95 -7.84 -11.50
C ALA A 54 -5.46 -7.49 -10.09
N GLU A 55 -6.78 -7.60 -9.88
CA GLU A 55 -7.42 -7.37 -8.59
C GLU A 55 -6.96 -8.38 -7.53
N GLU A 56 -6.88 -9.66 -7.88
CA GLU A 56 -6.37 -10.70 -6.97
C GLU A 56 -4.88 -10.50 -6.66
N ALA A 57 -4.07 -10.09 -7.63
CA ALA A 57 -2.67 -9.78 -7.42
C ALA A 57 -2.49 -8.58 -6.47
N LEU A 58 -3.30 -7.53 -6.64
CA LEU A 58 -3.33 -6.38 -5.75
C LEU A 58 -3.72 -6.78 -4.33
N ARG A 59 -4.85 -7.49 -4.17
CA ARG A 59 -5.32 -7.99 -2.87
C ARG A 59 -4.27 -8.80 -2.14
N ARG A 60 -3.61 -9.74 -2.85
CA ARG A 60 -2.50 -10.53 -2.26
C ARG A 60 -1.30 -9.69 -1.85
N SER A 61 -0.99 -8.64 -2.60
CA SER A 61 0.09 -7.72 -2.26
C SER A 61 -0.25 -6.92 -1.00
N GLU A 62 -1.48 -6.41 -0.89
CA GLU A 62 -1.97 -5.68 0.28
C GLU A 62 -2.00 -6.56 1.52
N GLU A 63 -2.48 -7.80 1.40
CA GLU A 63 -2.51 -8.77 2.51
C GLU A 63 -1.10 -9.10 3.01
N ARG A 64 -0.15 -9.33 2.10
CA ARG A 64 1.25 -9.56 2.47
C ARG A 64 1.86 -8.35 3.14
N PHE A 65 1.60 -7.14 2.60
CA PHE A 65 2.07 -5.91 3.22
C PHE A 65 1.53 -5.76 4.63
N ARG A 66 0.22 -5.94 4.83
CA ARG A 66 -0.42 -5.86 6.15
C ARG A 66 0.16 -6.88 7.12
N GLN A 67 0.38 -8.12 6.68
CA GLN A 67 1.03 -9.14 7.51
C GLN A 67 2.44 -8.72 7.94
N PHE A 68 3.29 -8.29 7.00
CA PHE A 68 4.64 -7.85 7.34
C PHE A 68 4.68 -6.62 8.24
N PHE A 69 3.74 -5.69 8.04
CA PHE A 69 3.59 -4.52 8.89
C PHE A 69 3.23 -4.91 10.32
N GLU A 70 2.21 -5.75 10.51
CA GLU A 70 1.70 -6.18 11.83
C GLU A 70 2.62 -7.16 12.58
N ASP A 71 3.36 -8.00 11.86
CA ASP A 71 4.26 -9.00 12.44
C ASP A 71 5.70 -8.48 12.57
N ALA A 72 5.97 -7.23 12.19
CA ALA A 72 7.30 -6.65 12.36
C ALA A 72 7.69 -6.60 13.85
N PRO A 73 8.91 -7.03 14.23
CA PRO A 73 9.38 -7.03 15.62
C PRO A 73 9.82 -5.64 16.11
N ILE A 74 9.46 -4.59 15.38
CA ILE A 74 9.76 -3.19 15.67
C ILE A 74 8.46 -2.40 15.56
N GLY A 75 8.35 -1.34 16.35
CA GLY A 75 7.27 -0.37 16.18
C GLY A 75 7.41 0.32 14.83
N ILE A 76 6.34 0.35 14.05
CA ILE A 76 6.25 1.08 12.81
C ILE A 76 5.06 2.02 12.91
N GLU A 77 5.30 3.29 12.62
CA GLU A 77 4.29 4.34 12.56
C GLU A 77 4.33 4.98 11.17
N ILE A 78 3.17 5.27 10.63
CA ILE A 78 2.99 5.93 9.34
C ILE A 78 2.26 7.25 9.57
N TYR A 79 2.86 8.33 9.05
CA TYR A 79 2.32 9.67 9.11
C TYR A 79 2.09 10.20 7.70
N ASN A 80 1.02 11.00 7.53
CA ASN A 80 0.77 11.69 6.27
C ASN A 80 1.72 12.89 6.05
N ALA A 81 1.60 13.56 4.91
CA ALA A 81 2.41 14.73 4.55
C ALA A 81 2.35 15.88 5.58
N GLN A 82 1.29 15.97 6.39
CA GLN A 82 1.14 16.97 7.45
C GLN A 82 1.79 16.53 8.78
N GLY A 83 2.36 15.33 8.84
CA GLY A 83 2.93 14.76 10.06
C GLY A 83 1.88 14.22 11.03
N LYS A 84 0.67 13.91 10.55
CA LYS A 84 -0.40 13.31 11.37
C LYS A 84 -0.36 11.79 11.24
N LEU A 85 -0.41 11.10 12.38
CA LEU A 85 -0.40 9.63 12.43
C LEU A 85 -1.64 9.09 11.72
N VAL A 86 -1.42 8.23 10.75
CA VAL A 86 -2.49 7.55 9.99
C VAL A 86 -2.52 6.05 10.26
N ASP A 87 -1.40 5.46 10.66
CA ASP A 87 -1.33 4.03 10.96
C ASP A 87 -0.17 3.72 11.92
N ALA A 88 -0.30 2.67 12.70
CA ALA A 88 0.77 2.13 13.53
C ALA A 88 0.55 0.63 13.75
N ASN A 89 1.62 -0.15 13.66
CA ASN A 89 1.52 -1.60 13.81
C ASN A 89 1.33 -2.03 15.28
N ARG A 90 0.92 -3.29 15.48
CA ARG A 90 0.78 -3.88 16.82
C ARG A 90 2.01 -3.69 17.71
N ALA A 91 3.22 -3.93 17.19
CA ALA A 91 4.44 -3.79 17.97
C ALA A 91 4.63 -2.36 18.52
N CYS A 92 4.25 -1.33 17.74
CA CYS A 92 4.27 0.05 18.19
C CYS A 92 3.30 0.27 19.36
N LEU A 93 2.05 -0.18 19.21
CA LEU A 93 1.03 -0.08 20.27
C LEU A 93 1.49 -0.78 21.56
N GLU A 94 2.13 -1.94 21.44
CA GLU A 94 2.70 -2.68 22.58
C GLU A 94 3.85 -1.93 23.25
N ILE A 95 4.81 -1.38 22.49
CA ILE A 95 5.93 -0.58 23.02
C ILE A 95 5.40 0.59 23.86
N PHE A 96 4.45 1.35 23.31
CA PHE A 96 3.90 2.53 23.98
C PHE A 96 2.72 2.22 24.91
N GLY A 97 2.28 0.95 25.01
CA GLY A 97 1.16 0.51 25.84
C GLY A 97 -0.18 1.18 25.51
N VAL A 98 -0.39 1.50 24.24
CA VAL A 98 -1.62 2.11 23.72
C VAL A 98 -2.63 0.98 23.42
N PRO A 99 -3.86 1.04 23.94
CA PRO A 99 -4.80 -0.08 23.82
C PRO A 99 -5.36 -0.26 22.40
N GLU A 100 -5.47 0.83 21.64
CA GLU A 100 -6.03 0.82 20.29
C GLU A 100 -5.48 1.98 19.47
N LEU A 101 -5.26 1.76 18.17
CA LEU A 101 -4.78 2.77 17.23
C LEU A 101 -5.63 4.05 17.23
N SER A 102 -6.95 3.92 17.40
CA SER A 102 -7.91 5.03 17.39
C SER A 102 -7.61 6.13 18.39
N TYR A 103 -6.95 5.82 19.51
CA TYR A 103 -6.55 6.80 20.53
C TYR A 103 -5.38 7.69 20.13
N VAL A 104 -4.59 7.28 19.13
CA VAL A 104 -3.39 7.99 18.67
C VAL A 104 -3.50 8.44 17.21
N LEU A 105 -4.58 8.08 16.50
CA LEU A 105 -4.84 8.61 15.16
C LEU A 105 -4.86 10.13 15.16
N GLY A 106 -4.15 10.73 14.21
CA GLY A 106 -4.00 12.17 14.13
C GLY A 106 -2.99 12.78 15.11
N PHE A 107 -2.28 11.96 15.91
CA PHE A 107 -1.14 12.45 16.70
C PHE A 107 -0.12 13.13 15.79
N ASP A 108 0.42 14.27 16.23
CA ASP A 108 1.30 15.09 15.42
C ASP A 108 2.76 14.79 15.75
N LEU A 109 3.47 14.18 14.80
CA LEU A 109 4.88 13.87 14.91
C LEU A 109 5.71 15.10 15.30
N PHE A 110 5.36 16.27 14.79
CA PHE A 110 6.14 17.48 15.00
C PHE A 110 5.76 18.26 16.27
N GLU A 111 4.61 17.96 16.88
CA GLU A 111 4.26 18.46 18.20
C GLU A 111 4.67 17.48 19.32
N ASP A 112 5.17 16.29 18.97
CA ASP A 112 5.70 15.34 19.95
C ASP A 112 6.84 15.98 20.75
N PRO A 113 6.69 16.12 22.09
CA PRO A 113 7.76 16.64 22.93
C PRO A 113 8.93 15.67 23.08
N ASN A 114 8.77 14.38 22.78
CA ASN A 114 9.85 13.38 22.81
C ASN A 114 10.70 13.39 21.52
N LEU A 115 10.28 14.13 20.49
CA LEU A 115 11.06 14.31 19.26
C LEU A 115 11.92 15.60 19.36
N PRO A 116 13.27 15.51 19.29
CA PRO A 116 14.12 16.70 19.42
C PRO A 116 13.97 17.68 18.25
N ASP A 117 14.01 18.98 18.51
CA ASP A 117 13.81 20.04 17.50
C ASP A 117 14.80 19.98 16.33
N GLY A 118 16.04 19.56 16.58
CA GLY A 118 17.04 19.32 15.54
C GLY A 118 16.56 18.28 14.52
N ILE A 119 15.97 17.20 15.01
CA ILE A 119 15.45 16.10 14.20
C ILE A 119 14.21 16.54 13.44
N LYS A 120 13.28 17.27 14.09
CA LYS A 120 12.09 17.85 13.42
C LYS A 120 12.46 18.65 12.17
N ARG A 121 13.49 19.49 12.28
CA ARG A 121 13.97 20.31 11.15
C ARG A 121 14.57 19.48 10.03
N ASP A 122 15.39 18.49 10.37
CA ASP A 122 16.04 17.63 9.38
C ASP A 122 15.02 16.78 8.61
N VAL A 123 14.06 16.17 9.33
CA VAL A 123 12.99 15.35 8.75
C VAL A 123 12.09 16.18 7.82
N ARG A 124 11.72 17.41 8.23
CA ARG A 124 10.95 18.33 7.37
C ARG A 124 11.68 18.70 6.07
N ARG A 125 13.01 18.64 6.06
CA ARG A 125 13.84 18.88 4.87
C ARG A 125 14.01 17.63 4.00
N GLY A 126 13.31 16.54 4.30
CA GLY A 126 13.40 15.29 3.55
C GLY A 126 14.62 14.43 3.90
N LYS A 127 15.33 14.74 5.00
CA LYS A 127 16.46 13.94 5.45
C LYS A 127 15.98 12.79 6.33
N ALA A 128 16.40 11.57 6.02
CA ALA A 128 16.23 10.44 6.94
C ALA A 128 17.17 10.60 8.14
N VAL A 129 16.63 10.41 9.35
CA VAL A 129 17.38 10.64 10.59
C VAL A 129 17.20 9.47 11.54
N ARG A 130 18.32 8.92 12.03
CA ARG A 130 18.35 7.92 13.09
C ARG A 130 18.97 8.53 14.35
N TYR A 131 18.33 8.31 15.49
CA TYR A 131 18.82 8.77 16.78
C TYR A 131 18.36 7.82 17.90
N GLU A 132 19.00 7.93 19.06
CA GLU A 132 18.55 7.28 20.29
C GLU A 132 18.07 8.34 21.27
N ALA A 133 16.96 8.08 21.94
CA ALA A 133 16.39 8.98 22.93
C ALA A 133 15.79 8.22 24.09
N VAL A 134 15.74 8.88 25.25
CA VAL A 134 14.93 8.41 26.37
C VAL A 134 13.51 8.91 26.14
N PHE A 135 12.56 7.99 26.11
CA PHE A 135 11.14 8.29 26.03
C PHE A 135 10.56 8.30 27.43
N ASP A 136 9.88 9.39 27.77
CA ASP A 136 9.32 9.62 29.11
C ASP A 136 7.79 9.51 29.07
N PHE A 137 7.25 8.45 29.67
CA PHE A 137 5.80 8.23 29.77
C PHE A 137 5.13 9.17 30.77
N ASP A 138 5.86 9.70 31.76
CA ASP A 138 5.29 10.64 32.72
C ASP A 138 4.98 11.99 32.04
N LEU A 139 5.75 12.33 31.01
CA LEU A 139 5.48 13.48 30.14
C LEU A 139 4.21 13.30 29.30
N VAL A 140 3.94 12.07 28.83
CA VAL A 140 2.72 11.72 28.07
C VAL A 140 1.48 11.99 28.92
N TRP A 141 1.50 11.55 30.19
CA TRP A 141 0.42 11.80 31.15
C TRP A 141 0.27 13.28 31.49
N THR A 142 1.38 13.95 31.81
CA THR A 142 1.36 15.36 32.23
C THR A 142 0.83 16.28 31.13
N LYS A 143 1.10 15.94 29.87
CA LYS A 143 0.62 16.70 28.70
C LYS A 143 -0.67 16.16 28.09
N ASN A 144 -1.24 15.09 28.66
CA ASN A 144 -2.46 14.44 28.18
C ASN A 144 -2.41 14.15 26.66
N LEU A 145 -1.30 13.57 26.19
CA LEU A 145 -1.08 13.34 24.76
C LEU A 145 -1.98 12.21 24.24
N TYR A 146 -1.96 11.06 24.93
CA TYR A 146 -2.77 9.89 24.61
C TYR A 146 -2.81 8.93 25.82
N PRO A 147 -3.81 8.04 25.92
CA PRO A 147 -3.86 7.02 26.96
C PRO A 147 -2.77 5.96 26.74
N THR A 148 -2.05 5.64 27.80
CA THR A 148 -1.01 4.59 27.82
C THR A 148 -1.07 3.80 29.12
N SER A 149 -0.72 2.52 29.07
CA SER A 149 -0.53 1.69 30.27
C SER A 149 0.92 1.71 30.81
N ARG A 150 1.83 2.39 30.12
CA ARG A 150 3.25 2.48 30.49
C ARG A 150 3.50 3.65 31.46
N THR A 151 4.58 3.54 32.23
CA THR A 151 5.03 4.53 33.22
C THR A 151 6.55 4.60 33.24
N GLY A 152 7.12 5.71 33.71
CA GLY A 152 8.58 5.89 33.78
C GLY A 152 9.21 6.07 32.40
N THR A 153 10.43 5.59 32.22
CA THR A 153 11.22 5.87 31.00
C THR A 153 11.73 4.60 30.31
N ILE A 154 11.79 4.62 28.98
CA ILE A 154 12.45 3.60 28.17
C ILE A 154 13.49 4.23 27.23
N SER A 155 14.50 3.47 26.81
CA SER A 155 15.43 3.91 25.76
C SER A 155 14.97 3.41 24.40
N LEU A 156 14.81 4.32 23.44
CA LEU A 156 14.37 4.02 22.08
C LEU A 156 15.48 4.28 21.06
N SER A 157 15.61 3.40 20.07
CA SER A 157 16.27 3.70 18.79
C SER A 157 15.19 4.06 17.78
N VAL A 158 15.24 5.29 17.26
CA VAL A 158 14.22 5.83 16.36
C VAL A 158 14.86 6.13 15.01
N LEU A 159 14.22 5.69 13.92
CA LEU A 159 14.55 6.09 12.56
C LEU A 159 13.32 6.74 11.93
N VAL A 160 13.43 8.01 11.58
CA VAL A 160 12.41 8.74 10.83
C VAL A 160 12.84 8.83 9.37
N THR A 161 12.01 8.28 8.49
CA THR A 161 12.24 8.24 7.04
C THR A 161 11.13 9.02 6.33
N PRO A 162 11.44 10.19 5.75
CA PRO A 162 10.50 10.88 4.87
C PRO A 162 10.19 10.01 3.66
N LEU A 163 8.90 9.77 3.43
CA LEU A 163 8.39 9.14 2.22
C LEU A 163 8.19 10.24 1.20
N ARG A 164 8.60 9.97 -0.05
CA ARG A 164 8.45 10.91 -1.15
C ARG A 164 8.08 10.16 -2.41
N ARG A 165 7.20 10.76 -3.21
CA ARG A 165 6.99 10.31 -4.58
C ARG A 165 8.19 10.70 -5.44
N PRO A 166 8.55 9.92 -6.46
CA PRO A 166 9.66 10.25 -7.35
C PRO A 166 9.54 11.64 -8.00
N GLU A 167 8.31 12.11 -8.21
CA GLU A 167 7.99 13.35 -8.92
C GLU A 167 7.92 14.59 -7.99
N GLU A 168 7.97 14.41 -6.67
CA GLU A 168 7.79 15.49 -5.70
C GLU A 168 9.07 15.78 -4.91
N THR A 169 9.35 17.06 -4.69
CA THR A 169 10.48 17.53 -3.87
C THR A 169 10.16 17.55 -2.38
N ALA A 170 8.88 17.66 -2.02
CA ALA A 170 8.40 17.59 -0.65
C ALA A 170 8.04 16.15 -0.27
N PRO A 171 8.19 15.76 1.02
CA PRO A 171 7.70 14.47 1.49
C PRO A 171 6.17 14.35 1.38
N ASP A 172 5.68 13.20 0.94
CA ASP A 172 4.24 12.86 0.91
C ASP A 172 3.78 12.09 2.17
N GLY A 173 4.73 11.77 3.06
CA GLY A 173 4.50 11.19 4.37
C GLY A 173 5.79 10.95 5.14
N TYR A 174 5.68 10.32 6.30
CA TYR A 174 6.82 9.92 7.12
C TYR A 174 6.59 8.53 7.67
N MET A 175 7.62 7.70 7.65
CA MET A 175 7.64 6.40 8.31
C MET A 175 8.61 6.46 9.48
N VAL A 176 8.13 6.09 10.67
CA VAL A 176 8.95 6.03 11.88
C VAL A 176 9.11 4.58 12.30
N HIS A 177 10.36 4.15 12.46
CA HIS A 177 10.69 2.87 13.08
C HIS A 177 11.17 3.13 14.50
N VAL A 178 10.59 2.41 15.45
CA VAL A 178 10.88 2.51 16.87
C VAL A 178 11.30 1.14 17.39
N GLN A 179 12.43 1.07 18.08
CA GLN A 179 12.89 -0.13 18.77
C GLN A 179 13.19 0.20 20.23
N ASP A 180 12.59 -0.55 21.16
CA ASP A 180 12.99 -0.54 22.56
C ASP A 180 14.37 -1.19 22.70
N ILE A 181 15.33 -0.42 23.19
CA ILE A 181 16.71 -0.82 23.43
C ILE A 181 17.07 -0.77 24.92
N THR A 182 16.09 -0.66 25.81
CA THR A 182 16.29 -0.54 27.26
C THR A 182 17.10 -1.71 27.82
N ALA A 183 16.83 -2.93 27.35
CA ALA A 183 17.55 -4.14 27.79
C ALA A 183 18.99 -4.27 27.23
N ARG A 184 19.43 -3.36 26.34
CA ARG A 184 20.77 -3.41 25.72
C ARG A 184 21.81 -2.54 26.43
N LYS A 185 21.42 -1.83 27.50
CA LYS A 185 22.31 -0.98 28.31
C LYS A 185 22.63 -1.61 29.65
#